data_AF-A0A1C3P7K7-F1
#
_entry.id   AF-A0A1C3P7K7-F1
#
_cell.length_a   1.000
_cell.length_b   1.000
_cell.length_c   1.000
_cell.angle_alpha   90.00
_cell.angle_beta   90.00
_cell.angle_gamma   90.00
#
_symmetry.space_group_name_H-M   'P 1'
#
loop_
_entity.id
_entity.type
_entity.pdbx_description
1 polymer ?
#
loop_
_entity_poly.entity_id
_entity_poly.type
_entity_poly.pdbx_seq_one_letter_code
_entity_poly.pdbx_strand_id
1 'polypeptide(L)'
;MVAVESPAAARGLVAGLVADGVDLIKVYVGDAATAADTGGRGGRSDWLPLRQAELAVMVEAAHAAGLPVTAHALSVAAVEMALRAGVDELAHVPVEPLPPRTVDRIAAAGVPVISTLQSHAGLGPAPGRNAALLHRAGVALVYGTDAGGTGSRPPGVDPRELDRLAYAGLGRLGALRAATSAAARAAGLDGRRPSGRIEVGAHAAVVGLPMDPLVEPAAWRHPTVVVNGQRVITS
;
A
#
# COMPACT_ATOMS: atom_id res chain seq x y z
N MET A 1 -4.28 -5.73 -15.83
CA MET A 1 -2.81 -5.65 -15.92
C MET A 1 -2.47 -5.52 -17.40
N VAL A 2 -1.47 -4.72 -17.79
CA VAL A 2 -1.01 -4.58 -19.19
C VAL A 2 0.52 -4.71 -19.21
N ALA A 3 1.07 -5.49 -20.16
CA ALA A 3 2.52 -5.68 -20.29
C ALA A 3 3.17 -4.44 -20.93
N VAL A 4 4.42 -4.14 -20.56
CA VAL A 4 5.19 -3.00 -21.09
C VAL A 4 6.45 -3.54 -21.74
N GLU A 5 6.59 -3.35 -23.05
CA GLU A 5 7.67 -3.96 -23.84
C GLU A 5 8.76 -2.96 -24.25
N SER A 6 8.50 -1.65 -24.06
CA SER A 6 9.46 -0.59 -24.34
C SER A 6 9.14 0.70 -23.58
N PRO A 7 10.11 1.62 -23.41
CA PRO A 7 9.86 2.93 -22.82
C PRO A 7 8.80 3.76 -23.58
N ALA A 8 8.75 3.65 -24.91
CA ALA A 8 7.72 4.34 -25.70
C ALA A 8 6.31 3.79 -25.40
N ALA A 9 6.17 2.47 -25.31
CA ALA A 9 4.91 1.84 -24.89
C ALA A 9 4.54 2.24 -23.45
N ALA A 10 5.52 2.33 -22.54
CA ALA A 10 5.32 2.76 -21.16
C ALA A 10 4.70 4.17 -21.09
N ARG A 11 5.26 5.13 -21.86
CA ARG A 11 4.73 6.50 -21.94
C ARG A 11 3.32 6.55 -22.51
N GLY A 12 3.06 5.80 -23.58
CA GLY A 12 1.73 5.73 -24.20
C GLY A 12 0.67 5.16 -23.26
N LEU A 13 1.02 4.13 -22.48
CA LEU A 13 0.13 3.54 -21.49
C LEU A 13 -0.20 4.52 -20.36
N VAL A 14 0.80 5.22 -19.81
CA VAL A 14 0.55 6.23 -18.77
C VAL A 14 -0.30 7.37 -19.32
N ALA A 15 -0.03 7.85 -20.53
CA ALA A 15 -0.83 8.91 -21.15
C ALA A 15 -2.31 8.49 -21.33
N GLY A 16 -2.56 7.23 -21.70
CA GLY A 16 -3.92 6.68 -21.77
C GLY A 16 -4.62 6.68 -20.42
N LEU A 17 -3.96 6.17 -19.37
CA LEU A 17 -4.51 6.15 -18.01
C LEU A 17 -4.78 7.57 -17.47
N VAL A 18 -3.89 8.52 -17.75
CA VAL A 18 -4.09 9.94 -17.42
C VAL A 18 -5.32 10.49 -18.13
N ALA A 19 -5.51 10.18 -19.41
CA ALA A 19 -6.69 10.61 -20.17
C ALA A 19 -8.00 9.99 -19.63
N ASP A 20 -7.92 8.80 -19.06
CA ASP A 20 -9.04 8.13 -18.37
C ASP A 20 -9.35 8.74 -16.99
N GLY A 21 -8.55 9.70 -16.52
CA GLY A 21 -8.80 10.46 -15.29
C GLY A 21 -8.50 9.71 -14.01
N VAL A 22 -7.49 8.81 -14.00
CA VAL A 22 -7.07 8.09 -12.80
C VAL A 22 -6.40 9.01 -11.78
N ASP A 23 -6.51 8.66 -10.49
CA ASP A 23 -5.90 9.42 -9.39
C ASP A 23 -4.44 9.00 -9.09
N LEU A 24 -4.02 7.82 -9.55
CA LEU A 24 -2.66 7.28 -9.34
C LEU A 24 -2.31 6.24 -10.40
N ILE A 25 -1.01 5.95 -10.53
CA ILE A 25 -0.49 4.86 -11.35
C ILE A 25 0.01 3.71 -10.45
N LYS A 26 -0.55 2.51 -10.62
CA LYS A 26 -0.08 1.29 -9.94
C LYS A 26 0.77 0.46 -10.89
N VAL A 27 2.01 0.15 -10.50
CA VAL A 27 2.93 -0.67 -11.31
C VAL A 27 3.28 -1.97 -10.61
N TYR A 28 3.43 -3.05 -11.38
CA TYR A 28 3.98 -4.31 -10.90
C TYR A 28 5.47 -4.36 -11.22
N VAL A 29 6.32 -4.18 -10.20
CA VAL A 29 7.78 -4.28 -10.31
C VAL A 29 8.14 -5.73 -10.01
N GLY A 30 8.01 -6.57 -11.03
CA GLY A 30 8.26 -7.99 -10.90
C GLY A 30 9.71 -8.39 -11.16
N ASP A 31 10.17 -9.41 -10.44
CA ASP A 31 11.19 -10.37 -10.87
C ASP A 31 10.59 -11.79 -10.84
N ALA A 32 11.38 -12.83 -11.12
CA ALA A 32 10.89 -14.21 -11.17
C ALA A 32 10.14 -14.69 -9.91
N ALA A 33 10.35 -14.07 -8.73
CA ALA A 33 9.63 -14.41 -7.50
C ALA A 33 8.17 -13.90 -7.50
N THR A 34 7.87 -12.80 -8.20
CA THR A 34 6.49 -12.26 -8.34
C THR A 34 5.60 -13.05 -9.30
N ALA A 35 6.18 -13.93 -10.12
CA ALA A 35 5.42 -14.80 -11.03
C ALA A 35 4.50 -15.79 -10.28
N ALA A 36 4.85 -16.15 -9.03
CA ALA A 36 4.05 -17.03 -8.19
C ALA A 36 2.91 -16.31 -7.43
N ASP A 37 3.05 -15.01 -7.14
CA ASP A 37 2.10 -14.23 -6.34
C ASP A 37 0.88 -13.72 -7.14
N THR A 38 0.97 -13.72 -8.47
CA THR A 38 -0.21 -13.47 -9.35
C THR A 38 -1.19 -14.66 -9.41
N GLY A 39 -1.08 -15.59 -8.45
CA GLY A 39 -2.05 -16.64 -8.15
C GLY A 39 -2.46 -17.52 -9.32
N GLY A 40 -1.54 -17.89 -10.20
CA GLY A 40 -1.77 -18.86 -11.28
C GLY A 40 -2.92 -18.52 -12.25
N ARG A 41 -3.51 -17.32 -12.17
CA ARG A 41 -4.60 -16.84 -13.04
C ARG A 41 -4.41 -15.38 -13.50
N GLY A 42 -3.17 -14.90 -13.46
CA GLY A 42 -2.78 -13.59 -14.02
C GLY A 42 -1.35 -13.57 -14.54
N GLY A 43 -0.45 -14.36 -13.96
CA GLY A 43 0.89 -14.61 -14.49
C GLY A 43 0.80 -15.47 -15.73
N ARG A 44 0.49 -14.85 -16.88
CA ARG A 44 0.82 -15.53 -18.12
C ARG A 44 2.35 -15.64 -18.15
N SER A 45 2.88 -16.83 -18.41
CA SER A 45 4.32 -17.11 -18.39
C SER A 45 5.11 -16.33 -19.45
N ASP A 46 4.43 -15.58 -20.31
CA ASP A 46 4.99 -14.69 -21.34
C ASP A 46 5.13 -13.22 -20.88
N TRP A 47 4.80 -12.89 -19.63
CA TRP A 47 5.01 -11.52 -19.12
C TRP A 47 6.48 -11.32 -18.80
N LEU A 48 7.15 -10.51 -19.61
CA LEU A 48 8.50 -10.08 -19.32
C LEU A 48 8.50 -9.21 -18.05
N PRO A 49 9.46 -9.41 -17.13
CA PRO A 49 9.65 -8.51 -16.00
C PRO A 49 9.84 -7.07 -16.48
N LEU A 50 9.17 -6.13 -15.82
CA LEU A 50 9.34 -4.70 -16.09
C LEU A 50 10.81 -4.33 -15.95
N ARG A 51 11.39 -3.64 -16.93
CA ARG A 51 12.79 -3.20 -16.91
C ARG A 51 12.92 -1.83 -16.28
N GLN A 52 14.10 -1.53 -15.74
CA GLN A 52 14.38 -0.24 -15.08
C GLN A 52 14.05 0.97 -15.97
N ALA A 53 14.36 0.89 -17.27
CA ALA A 53 14.12 1.98 -18.22
C ALA A 53 12.63 2.23 -18.48
N GLU A 54 11.80 1.19 -18.47
CA GLU A 54 10.35 1.32 -18.62
C GLU A 54 9.75 1.93 -17.37
N LEU A 55 10.11 1.41 -16.19
CA LEU A 55 9.63 1.95 -14.92
C LEU A 55 9.99 3.43 -14.75
N ALA A 56 11.22 3.82 -15.09
CA ALA A 56 11.65 5.22 -15.00
C ALA A 56 10.79 6.13 -15.89
N VAL A 57 10.47 5.71 -17.12
CA VAL A 57 9.61 6.49 -18.01
C VAL A 57 8.16 6.54 -17.52
N MET A 58 7.66 5.46 -16.90
CA MET A 58 6.33 5.46 -16.31
C MET A 58 6.23 6.46 -15.15
N VAL A 59 7.23 6.47 -14.26
CA VAL A 59 7.30 7.41 -13.14
C VAL A 59 7.41 8.84 -13.63
N GLU A 60 8.33 9.12 -14.57
CA GLU A 60 8.50 10.45 -15.17
C GLU A 60 7.19 10.96 -15.80
N ALA A 61 6.50 10.11 -16.59
CA ALA A 61 5.25 10.49 -17.23
C ALA A 61 4.10 10.71 -16.23
N ALA A 62 4.02 9.91 -15.17
CA ALA A 62 3.01 10.07 -14.12
C ALA A 62 3.23 11.36 -13.33
N HIS A 63 4.47 11.62 -12.93
CA HIS A 63 4.85 12.85 -12.22
C HIS A 63 4.64 14.11 -13.08
N ALA A 64 4.91 14.03 -14.39
CA ALA A 64 4.60 15.13 -15.31
C ALA A 64 3.10 15.44 -15.41
N ALA A 65 2.25 14.46 -15.11
CA ALA A 65 0.80 14.61 -15.01
C ALA A 65 0.31 14.93 -13.56
N GLY A 66 1.22 15.04 -12.59
CA GLY A 66 0.89 15.30 -11.19
C GLY A 66 0.31 14.09 -10.44
N LEU A 67 0.50 12.87 -10.95
CA LEU A 67 -0.02 11.64 -10.35
C LEU A 67 1.07 10.88 -9.58
N PRO A 68 0.77 10.35 -8.38
CA PRO A 68 1.68 9.49 -7.65
C PRO A 68 1.76 8.09 -8.27
N VAL A 69 2.87 7.39 -8.00
CA VAL A 69 3.12 6.02 -8.43
C VAL A 69 3.31 5.09 -7.24
N THR A 70 2.43 4.10 -7.11
CA THR A 70 2.59 3.00 -6.15
C THR A 70 3.21 1.80 -6.85
N ALA A 71 4.31 1.26 -6.32
CA ALA A 71 4.91 0.02 -6.81
C ALA A 71 4.29 -1.19 -6.11
N HIS A 72 4.15 -2.32 -6.81
CA HIS A 72 4.14 -3.66 -6.21
C HIS A 72 5.57 -4.19 -6.27
N ALA A 73 6.23 -4.37 -5.13
CA ALA A 73 7.63 -4.77 -5.00
C ALA A 73 7.78 -5.71 -3.78
N LEU A 74 8.00 -7.00 -4.05
CA LEU A 74 8.09 -8.03 -3.00
C LEU A 74 9.52 -8.46 -2.68
N SER A 75 10.41 -8.46 -3.67
CA SER A 75 11.82 -8.82 -3.50
C SER A 75 12.68 -7.60 -3.19
N VAL A 76 13.89 -7.84 -2.68
CA VAL A 76 14.89 -6.79 -2.50
C VAL A 76 15.20 -6.11 -3.84
N ALA A 77 15.35 -6.89 -4.92
CA ALA A 77 15.66 -6.35 -6.24
C ALA A 77 14.56 -5.42 -6.78
N ALA A 78 13.28 -5.79 -6.59
CA ALA A 78 12.14 -4.98 -6.98
C ALA A 78 12.05 -3.67 -6.20
N VAL A 79 12.26 -3.73 -4.88
CA VAL A 79 12.32 -2.53 -4.02
C VAL A 79 13.42 -1.59 -4.51
N GLU A 80 14.61 -2.12 -4.74
CA GLU A 80 15.75 -1.31 -5.19
C GLU A 80 15.52 -0.66 -6.56
N MET A 81 14.83 -1.36 -7.46
CA MET A 81 14.41 -0.83 -8.76
C MET A 81 13.33 0.25 -8.63
N ALA A 82 12.35 0.05 -7.75
CA ALA A 82 11.30 1.03 -7.48
C ALA A 82 11.87 2.32 -6.87
N LEU A 83 12.75 2.20 -5.88
CA LEU A 83 13.42 3.35 -5.28
C LEU A 83 14.29 4.11 -6.28
N ARG A 84 15.01 3.42 -7.18
CA ARG A 84 15.79 4.08 -8.24
C ARG A 84 14.92 4.83 -9.25
N ALA A 85 13.70 4.35 -9.49
CA ALA A 85 12.78 5.01 -10.39
C ALA A 85 12.08 6.22 -9.75
N GLY A 86 12.11 6.35 -8.42
CA GLY A 86 11.48 7.45 -7.70
C GLY A 86 9.98 7.27 -7.47
N VAL A 87 9.52 6.04 -7.22
CA VAL A 87 8.11 5.79 -6.86
C VAL A 87 7.74 6.47 -5.54
N ASP A 88 6.46 6.76 -5.35
CA ASP A 88 5.95 7.51 -4.20
C ASP A 88 5.50 6.61 -3.05
N GLU A 89 5.15 5.35 -3.33
CA GLU A 89 4.68 4.39 -2.33
C GLU A 89 5.07 2.96 -2.71
N LEU A 90 5.42 2.15 -1.70
CA LEU A 90 5.62 0.71 -1.88
C LEU A 90 4.41 -0.06 -1.35
N ALA A 91 3.74 -0.81 -2.21
CA ALA A 91 3.13 -2.07 -1.77
C ALA A 91 4.12 -3.17 -2.13
N HIS A 92 4.42 -4.14 -1.31
CA HIS A 92 3.91 -4.44 0.00
C HIS A 92 5.07 -4.30 1.00
N VAL A 93 4.92 -4.72 2.25
CA VAL A 93 6.12 -5.05 3.03
C VAL A 93 6.85 -6.21 2.32
N PRO A 94 8.13 -6.06 1.93
CA PRO A 94 8.86 -7.07 1.16
C PRO A 94 8.90 -8.42 1.87
N VAL A 95 8.86 -9.51 1.09
CA VAL A 95 8.77 -10.89 1.62
C VAL A 95 10.12 -11.56 1.78
N GLU A 96 11.16 -11.04 1.13
CA GLU A 96 12.55 -11.43 1.35
C GLU A 96 13.16 -10.66 2.54
N PRO A 97 14.06 -11.25 3.33
CA PRO A 97 14.77 -10.53 4.38
C PRO A 97 15.45 -9.27 3.82
N LEU A 98 15.11 -8.10 4.35
CA LEU A 98 15.69 -6.84 3.89
C LEU A 98 17.12 -6.66 4.43
N PRO A 99 18.12 -6.43 3.56
CA PRO A 99 19.44 -5.99 4.00
C PRO A 99 19.34 -4.63 4.69
N PRO A 100 20.19 -4.33 5.71
CA PRO A 100 20.17 -3.03 6.39
C PRO A 100 20.26 -1.84 5.44
N ARG A 101 21.12 -1.94 4.41
CA ARG A 101 21.26 -0.89 3.38
C ARG A 101 19.95 -0.60 2.64
N THR A 102 19.12 -1.61 2.38
CA THR A 102 17.84 -1.41 1.71
C THR A 102 16.82 -0.76 2.66
N VAL A 103 16.83 -1.14 3.96
CA VAL A 103 16.02 -0.46 4.98
C VAL A 103 16.36 1.03 5.07
N ASP A 104 17.65 1.35 5.15
CA ASP A 104 18.13 2.74 5.20
C ASP A 104 17.72 3.53 3.95
N ARG A 105 17.74 2.89 2.77
CA ARG A 105 17.33 3.53 1.51
C ARG A 105 15.82 3.78 1.44
N ILE A 106 14.99 2.85 1.94
CA ILE A 106 13.53 3.09 2.03
C ILE A 106 13.26 4.27 2.97
N ALA A 107 13.92 4.29 4.13
CA ALA A 107 13.79 5.39 5.09
C ALA A 107 14.25 6.73 4.51
N ALA A 108 15.41 6.76 3.84
CA ALA A 108 15.94 7.97 3.22
C ALA A 108 15.08 8.48 2.05
N ALA A 109 14.42 7.58 1.31
CA ALA A 109 13.49 7.96 0.25
C ALA A 109 12.20 8.59 0.81
N GLY A 110 11.86 8.34 2.08
CA GLY A 110 10.68 8.91 2.72
C GLY A 110 9.35 8.36 2.19
N VAL A 111 9.37 7.26 1.45
CA VAL A 111 8.17 6.65 0.85
C VAL A 111 7.41 5.81 1.89
N PRO A 112 6.09 5.95 2.02
CA PRO A 112 5.28 5.04 2.81
C PRO A 112 5.30 3.62 2.25
N VAL A 113 5.06 2.64 3.13
CA VAL A 113 4.94 1.22 2.79
C VAL A 113 3.58 0.71 3.23
N ILE A 114 2.78 0.21 2.28
CA ILE A 114 1.51 -0.47 2.55
C ILE A 114 1.81 -1.85 3.13
N SER A 115 1.24 -2.13 4.29
CA SER A 115 1.63 -3.25 5.15
C SER A 115 1.33 -4.63 4.57
N THR A 116 0.06 -4.91 4.24
CA THR A 116 -0.48 -6.20 3.75
C THR A 116 0.08 -7.44 4.44
N LEU A 117 0.38 -7.35 5.73
CA LEU A 117 1.08 -8.37 6.50
C LEU A 117 0.23 -9.63 6.69
N GLN A 118 -1.10 -9.48 6.75
CA GLN A 118 -2.05 -10.57 6.80
C GLN A 118 -2.15 -11.29 5.46
N SER A 119 -1.90 -10.63 4.33
CA SER A 119 -1.82 -11.28 3.02
C SER A 119 -0.57 -12.14 2.91
N HIS A 120 0.54 -11.70 3.51
CA HIS A 120 1.77 -12.47 3.60
C HIS A 120 1.78 -13.51 4.74
N ALA A 121 0.64 -13.74 5.39
CA ALA A 121 0.54 -14.74 6.43
C ALA A 121 0.81 -16.14 5.86
N GLY A 122 1.85 -16.80 6.36
CA GLY A 122 2.27 -18.11 5.87
C GLY A 122 3.51 -18.08 4.97
N LEU A 123 3.98 -16.92 4.52
CA LEU A 123 5.20 -16.77 3.73
C LEU A 123 6.49 -16.76 4.59
N GLY A 124 6.41 -17.25 5.82
CA GLY A 124 7.50 -17.22 6.79
C GLY A 124 7.60 -15.91 7.59
N PRO A 125 8.67 -15.74 8.40
CA PRO A 125 8.77 -14.64 9.37
C PRO A 125 9.27 -13.32 8.78
N ALA A 126 9.79 -13.33 7.55
CA ALA A 126 10.47 -12.17 6.96
C ALA A 126 9.57 -10.92 6.83
N PRO A 127 8.32 -10.99 6.34
CA PRO A 127 7.44 -9.81 6.27
C PRO A 127 7.26 -9.10 7.62
N GLY A 128 6.97 -9.85 8.70
CA GLY A 128 6.82 -9.28 10.03
C GLY A 128 8.11 -8.66 10.58
N ARG A 129 9.27 -9.30 10.35
CA ARG A 129 10.58 -8.78 10.74
C ARG A 129 10.94 -7.50 9.97
N ASN A 130 10.65 -7.48 8.66
CA ASN A 130 10.87 -6.33 7.79
C ASN A 130 10.01 -5.15 8.22
N ALA A 131 8.71 -5.36 8.49
CA ALA A 131 7.86 -4.30 9.05
C ALA A 131 8.46 -3.72 10.34
N ALA A 132 8.95 -4.56 11.26
CA ALA A 132 9.58 -4.07 12.48
C ALA A 132 10.88 -3.30 12.23
N LEU A 133 11.69 -3.70 11.24
CA LEU A 133 12.89 -2.98 10.83
C LEU A 133 12.56 -1.62 10.22
N LEU A 134 11.60 -1.58 9.30
CA LEU A 134 11.14 -0.37 8.63
C LEU A 134 10.55 0.63 9.63
N HIS A 135 9.70 0.16 10.55
CA HIS A 135 9.15 0.99 11.61
C HIS A 135 10.25 1.60 12.49
N ARG A 136 11.24 0.80 12.93
CA ARG A 136 12.39 1.31 13.70
C ARG A 136 13.24 2.32 12.94
N ALA A 137 13.32 2.19 11.62
CA ALA A 137 14.02 3.13 10.75
C ALA A 137 13.20 4.40 10.44
N GLY A 138 11.99 4.54 11.00
CA GLY A 138 11.14 5.72 10.81
C GLY A 138 10.27 5.70 9.55
N VAL A 139 10.21 4.57 8.84
CA VAL A 139 9.36 4.42 7.65
C VAL A 139 7.89 4.43 8.06
N ALA A 140 7.06 5.17 7.32
CA ALA A 140 5.62 5.20 7.52
C ALA A 140 4.98 3.90 7.02
N LEU A 141 4.70 2.98 7.93
CA LEU A 141 3.84 1.82 7.63
C LEU A 141 2.37 2.25 7.66
N VAL A 142 1.66 2.02 6.56
CA VAL A 142 0.23 2.33 6.43
C VAL A 142 -0.59 1.07 6.20
N TYR A 143 -1.81 1.06 6.73
CA TYR A 143 -2.70 -0.10 6.66
C TYR A 143 -3.15 -0.36 5.22
N GLY A 144 -3.00 -1.60 4.78
CA GLY A 144 -3.66 -2.12 3.58
C GLY A 144 -3.73 -3.64 3.66
N THR A 145 -4.74 -4.23 3.04
CA THR A 145 -5.06 -5.67 3.19
C THR A 145 -4.95 -6.48 1.90
N ASP A 146 -4.70 -5.81 0.77
CA ASP A 146 -4.79 -6.44 -0.56
C ASP A 146 -6.14 -7.14 -0.81
N ALA A 147 -7.22 -6.60 -0.22
CA ALA A 147 -8.56 -7.13 -0.41
C ALA A 147 -8.99 -6.97 -1.88
N GLY A 148 -9.58 -8.03 -2.45
CA GLY A 148 -9.90 -8.12 -3.88
C GLY A 148 -8.87 -8.88 -4.71
N GLY A 149 -7.71 -9.23 -4.13
CA GLY A 149 -6.71 -10.14 -4.73
C GLY A 149 -7.09 -11.62 -4.63
N THR A 150 -6.18 -12.51 -5.03
CA THR A 150 -6.40 -13.96 -5.02
C THR A 150 -6.56 -14.51 -3.59
N GLY A 151 -7.60 -15.32 -3.35
CA GLY A 151 -7.94 -15.81 -2.00
C GLY A 151 -8.78 -14.82 -1.18
N SER A 152 -9.70 -14.11 -1.86
CA SER A 152 -10.45 -12.95 -1.37
C SER A 152 -10.83 -12.98 0.11
N ARG A 153 -10.43 -11.92 0.81
CA ARG A 153 -10.92 -11.58 2.15
C ARG A 153 -12.28 -10.89 2.03
N PRO A 154 -13.21 -11.11 2.99
CA PRO A 154 -14.46 -10.38 3.00
C PRO A 154 -14.18 -8.87 3.03
N PRO A 155 -14.99 -8.06 2.32
CA PRO A 155 -14.86 -6.61 2.36
C PRO A 155 -15.01 -6.10 3.79
N GLY A 156 -14.25 -5.07 4.15
CA GLY A 156 -14.26 -4.45 5.47
C GLY A 156 -12.87 -4.33 6.11
N VAL A 157 -12.84 -3.84 7.34
CA VAL A 157 -11.60 -3.74 8.13
C VAL A 157 -11.18 -5.13 8.61
N ASP A 158 -9.92 -5.50 8.39
CA ASP A 158 -9.35 -6.74 8.90
C ASP A 158 -8.54 -6.46 10.18
N PRO A 159 -9.08 -6.73 11.38
CA PRO A 159 -8.36 -6.51 12.63
C PRO A 159 -7.06 -7.30 12.74
N ARG A 160 -6.90 -8.40 11.99
CA ARG A 160 -5.66 -9.17 11.99
C ARG A 160 -4.51 -8.41 11.31
N GLU A 161 -4.81 -7.51 10.38
CA GLU A 161 -3.81 -6.62 9.78
C GLU A 161 -3.37 -5.55 10.79
N LEU A 162 -4.32 -4.97 11.51
CA LEU A 162 -4.05 -4.02 12.60
C LEU A 162 -3.22 -4.65 13.71
N ASP A 163 -3.52 -5.89 14.11
CA ASP A 163 -2.74 -6.63 15.10
C ASP A 163 -1.29 -6.84 14.61
N ARG A 164 -1.10 -7.19 13.33
CA ARG A 164 0.26 -7.35 12.78
C ARG A 164 1.04 -6.04 12.74
N LEU A 165 0.40 -4.94 12.39
CA LEU A 165 1.01 -3.60 12.51
C LEU A 165 1.40 -3.30 13.97
N ALA A 166 0.51 -3.61 14.93
CA ALA A 166 0.80 -3.42 16.34
C ALA A 166 2.02 -4.25 16.78
N TYR A 167 2.09 -5.53 16.38
CA TYR A 167 3.22 -6.43 16.66
C TYR A 167 4.51 -6.05 15.93
N ALA A 168 4.44 -5.30 14.82
CA ALA A 168 5.61 -4.72 14.16
C ALA A 168 6.23 -3.55 14.95
N GLY A 169 5.64 -3.16 16.08
CA GLY A 169 6.19 -2.16 17.00
C GLY A 169 5.37 -0.87 17.07
N LEU A 170 4.34 -0.70 16.23
CA LEU A 170 3.49 0.49 16.25
C LEU A 170 2.61 0.57 17.52
N GLY A 171 2.35 -0.57 18.17
CA GLY A 171 1.31 -0.70 19.19
C GLY A 171 -0.09 -0.47 18.62
N ARG A 172 -1.13 -0.69 19.44
CA ARG A 172 -2.54 -0.63 18.98
C ARG A 172 -2.94 0.78 18.51
N LEU A 173 -2.53 1.81 19.24
CA LEU A 173 -2.80 3.21 18.84
C LEU A 173 -2.04 3.60 17.56
N GLY A 174 -0.79 3.12 17.40
CA GLY A 174 -0.03 3.36 16.17
C GLY A 174 -0.65 2.63 14.97
N ALA A 175 -1.13 1.40 15.14
CA ALA A 175 -1.87 0.67 14.11
C ALA A 175 -3.17 1.39 13.71
N LEU A 176 -3.91 1.95 14.68
CA LEU A 176 -5.07 2.80 14.39
C LEU A 176 -4.68 4.05 13.59
N ARG A 177 -3.59 4.72 13.97
CA ARG A 177 -3.07 5.88 13.21
C ARG A 177 -2.64 5.49 11.80
N ALA A 178 -2.02 4.32 11.63
CA ALA A 178 -1.63 3.74 10.35
C ALA A 178 -2.83 3.49 9.42
N ALA A 179 -4.02 3.22 9.98
CA ALA A 179 -5.27 3.03 9.25
C ALA A 179 -6.14 4.29 9.12
N THR A 180 -5.71 5.41 9.68
CA THR A 180 -6.46 6.67 9.67
C THR A 180 -5.58 7.82 9.20
N SER A 181 -5.06 8.64 10.12
CA SER A 181 -4.33 9.86 9.80
C SER A 181 -3.06 9.65 8.97
N ALA A 182 -2.34 8.54 9.15
CA ALA A 182 -1.14 8.26 8.37
C ALA A 182 -1.48 7.76 6.96
N ALA A 183 -2.49 6.90 6.82
CA ALA A 183 -3.01 6.49 5.51
C ALA A 183 -3.57 7.68 4.73
N ALA A 184 -4.32 8.57 5.39
CA ALA A 184 -4.85 9.77 4.76
C ALA A 184 -3.71 10.67 4.23
N ARG A 185 -2.64 10.85 5.01
CA ARG A 185 -1.46 11.61 4.56
C ARG A 185 -0.76 10.91 3.39
N ALA A 186 -0.53 9.60 3.46
CA ALA A 186 0.09 8.84 2.37
C ALA A 186 -0.72 8.91 1.07
N ALA A 187 -2.05 8.95 1.18
CA ALA A 187 -2.95 9.10 0.04
C ALA A 187 -3.17 10.56 -0.41
N GLY A 188 -2.45 11.55 0.15
CA GLY A 188 -2.63 12.97 -0.21
C GLY A 188 -3.99 13.56 0.18
N LEU A 189 -4.69 12.95 1.14
CA LEU A 189 -6.01 13.35 1.63
C LEU A 189 -5.96 14.35 2.78
N ASP A 190 -4.90 15.14 2.90
CA ASP A 190 -4.70 16.18 3.91
C ASP A 190 -4.91 17.61 3.38
N GLY A 191 -5.33 17.74 2.12
CA GLY A 191 -5.65 19.02 1.46
C GLY A 191 -6.96 19.69 1.94
N ARG A 192 -7.70 20.32 1.02
CA ARG A 192 -8.86 21.20 1.33
C ARG A 192 -10.00 20.54 2.13
N ARG A 193 -10.13 19.22 2.11
CA ARG A 193 -11.09 18.44 2.91
C ARG A 193 -10.33 17.29 3.55
N PRO A 194 -9.60 17.54 4.64
CA PRO A 194 -8.72 16.53 5.22
C PRO A 194 -9.53 15.35 5.75
N SER A 195 -8.94 14.15 5.70
CA SER A 195 -9.52 12.91 6.22
C SER A 195 -8.57 12.22 7.21
N GLY A 196 -9.06 11.17 7.86
CA GLY A 196 -8.28 10.36 8.81
C GLY A 196 -8.12 10.95 10.21
N ARG A 197 -8.74 12.10 10.51
CA ARG A 197 -8.82 12.72 11.84
C ARG A 197 -10.22 13.27 12.10
N ILE A 198 -10.63 13.30 13.37
CA ILE A 198 -11.86 13.97 13.81
C ILE A 198 -11.49 15.40 14.20
N GLU A 199 -11.65 16.33 13.27
CA GLU A 199 -11.28 17.74 13.44
C GLU A 199 -12.34 18.64 12.78
N VAL A 200 -12.50 19.86 13.28
CA VAL A 200 -13.45 20.84 12.71
C VAL A 200 -13.01 21.19 11.29
N GLY A 201 -13.92 21.08 10.32
CA GLY A 201 -13.66 21.37 8.89
C GLY A 201 -13.17 20.17 8.07
N ALA A 202 -12.85 19.04 8.72
CA ALA A 202 -12.52 17.80 8.03
C ALA A 202 -13.74 17.18 7.33
N HIS A 203 -13.48 16.26 6.39
CA HIS A 203 -14.53 15.44 5.79
C HIS A 203 -15.18 14.55 6.86
N ALA A 204 -16.51 14.49 6.88
CA ALA A 204 -17.26 13.70 7.86
C ALA A 204 -17.19 12.20 7.53
N ALA A 205 -16.05 11.57 7.80
CA ALA A 205 -15.84 10.13 7.69
C ALA A 205 -15.62 9.53 9.09
N VAL A 206 -16.68 8.97 9.67
CA VAL A 206 -16.68 8.48 11.05
C VAL A 206 -17.19 7.04 11.10
N VAL A 207 -16.52 6.19 11.85
CA VAL A 207 -16.95 4.83 12.13
C VAL A 207 -17.17 4.71 13.64
N GLY A 208 -18.40 4.39 14.04
CA GLY A 208 -18.74 4.05 15.42
C GLY A 208 -18.66 2.54 15.63
N LEU A 209 -18.07 2.15 16.76
CA LEU A 209 -17.84 0.76 17.14
C LEU A 209 -18.55 0.46 18.47
N PRO A 210 -18.96 -0.80 18.73
CA PRO A 210 -19.69 -1.16 19.94
C PRO A 210 -18.79 -1.19 21.19
N MET A 211 -17.48 -1.22 21.01
CA MET A 211 -16.46 -1.33 22.07
C MET A 211 -15.19 -0.59 21.66
N ASP A 212 -14.31 -0.32 22.63
CA ASP A 212 -13.00 0.29 22.38
C ASP A 212 -12.11 -0.66 21.53
N PRO A 213 -11.76 -0.28 20.28
CA PRO A 213 -10.94 -1.10 19.41
C PRO A 213 -9.48 -1.25 19.89
N LEU A 214 -9.02 -0.41 20.81
CA LEU A 214 -7.70 -0.55 21.44
C LEU A 214 -7.69 -1.61 22.53
N VAL A 215 -8.86 -2.07 22.99
CA VAL A 215 -9.02 -3.17 23.94
C VAL A 215 -9.48 -4.44 23.20
N GLU A 216 -10.51 -4.31 22.37
CA GLU A 216 -11.15 -5.40 21.62
C GLU A 216 -11.06 -5.18 20.09
N PRO A 217 -10.00 -5.69 19.43
CA PRO A 217 -9.81 -5.51 17.98
C PRO A 217 -10.95 -6.07 17.13
N ALA A 218 -11.71 -7.07 17.59
CA ALA A 218 -12.83 -7.61 16.83
C ALA A 218 -13.94 -6.57 16.59
N ALA A 219 -13.99 -5.48 17.38
CA ALA A 219 -14.95 -4.39 17.21
C ALA A 219 -14.95 -3.82 15.78
N TRP A 220 -13.80 -3.80 15.08
CA TRP A 220 -13.68 -3.33 13.70
C TRP A 220 -14.54 -4.08 12.68
N ARG A 221 -14.94 -5.32 12.99
CA ARG A 221 -15.80 -6.13 12.11
C ARG A 221 -17.29 -5.80 12.26
N HIS A 222 -17.66 -5.04 13.28
CA HIS A 222 -19.04 -4.79 13.66
C HIS A 222 -19.32 -3.30 13.88
N PRO A 223 -19.09 -2.43 12.86
CA PRO A 223 -19.43 -1.02 13.01
C PRO A 223 -20.94 -0.86 13.26
N THR A 224 -21.29 -0.07 14.28
CA THR A 224 -22.70 0.26 14.61
C THR A 224 -23.20 1.45 13.80
N VAL A 225 -22.29 2.31 13.36
CA VAL A 225 -22.57 3.43 12.47
C VAL A 225 -21.37 3.72 11.57
N VAL A 226 -21.64 4.02 10.30
CA VAL A 226 -20.67 4.53 9.34
C VAL A 226 -21.23 5.81 8.74
N VAL A 227 -20.54 6.92 8.96
CA VAL A 227 -20.83 8.23 8.38
C VAL A 227 -19.81 8.52 7.29
N ASN A 228 -20.28 8.92 6.11
CA ASN A 228 -19.44 9.41 5.03
C ASN A 228 -20.11 10.61 4.34
N GLY A 229 -19.70 11.82 4.71
CA GLY A 229 -20.35 13.06 4.30
C GLY A 229 -21.78 13.11 4.83
N GLN A 230 -22.75 13.23 3.92
CA GLN A 230 -24.18 13.25 4.26
C GLN A 230 -24.80 11.86 4.39
N ARG A 231 -24.05 10.80 4.06
CA ARG A 231 -24.54 9.42 4.15
C ARG A 231 -24.28 8.87 5.55
N VAL A 232 -25.32 8.31 6.16
CA VAL A 232 -25.26 7.59 7.43
C VAL A 232 -25.79 6.19 7.20
N ILE A 233 -24.98 5.19 7.56
CA ILE A 233 -25.33 3.77 7.50
C ILE A 233 -25.31 3.26 8.93
N THR A 234 -26.41 2.66 9.38
CA THR A 234 -26.53 2.03 10.69
C THR A 234 -26.91 0.57 10.50
N SER A 235 -26.36 -0.31 11.33
CA SER A 235 -26.67 -1.75 11.37
C SER A 235 -27.93 -2.05 12.15
#